data_AF-A0A6G9Y7X6-F1
#
_entry.id   AF-A0A6G9Y7X6-F1
#
_cell.length_a   1.000
_cell.length_b   1.000
_cell.length_c   1.000
_cell.angle_alpha   90.00
_cell.angle_beta   90.00
_cell.angle_gamma   90.00
#
_symmetry.space_group_name_H-M   'P 1'
#
loop_
_entity.id
_entity.type
_entity.pdbx_description
1 polymer ?
#
loop_
_entity_poly.entity_id
_entity_poly.type
_entity_poly.pdbx_seq_one_letter_code
_entity_poly.pdbx_strand_id
1 'polypeptide(L)'
;MTFHMRALVETIRTQTARFVGFDLDEGTSPEMTVDATDSKTADETPLWLQGRDAVVAATPAEDWRNGAPDYHLTNEVVPRERTTSHAAGSLEAIVEDLVRVFEMEVSHKHDPATWVSLVAEHYRGRVNGGPWQDAEEFARIGSYNILIGDNPFYDVAEETFESSHHTFHTAFPGGFFWEVLEVLSGPPAVTFRWRHWGRYEGEYKGHQPTGEQIEMFGVTIARVSDDLRILELEHFYDNNKLLGPLAHGCPVTKAQ
;
A
#
# COMPACT_ATOMS: atom_id res chain seq x y z
N MET A 1 -6.88 -17.13 -19.61
CA MET A 1 -5.54 -16.70 -19.17
C MET A 1 -4.71 -16.37 -20.39
N THR A 2 -4.55 -15.08 -20.71
CA THR A 2 -3.82 -14.68 -21.92
C THR A 2 -2.31 -14.69 -21.66
N PHE A 3 -1.55 -15.07 -22.69
CA PHE A 3 -0.13 -15.41 -22.71
C PHE A 3 0.81 -14.35 -22.08
N HIS A 4 0.40 -13.07 -22.05
CA HIS A 4 1.26 -11.96 -21.59
C HIS A 4 1.20 -11.70 -20.07
N MET A 5 0.03 -11.86 -19.42
CA MET A 5 -0.07 -11.78 -17.95
C MET A 5 0.58 -13.02 -17.31
N ARG A 6 0.50 -14.18 -17.98
CA ARG A 6 1.35 -15.32 -17.68
C ARG A 6 2.83 -14.95 -17.84
N ALA A 7 3.25 -14.35 -18.94
CA ALA A 7 4.66 -13.98 -19.15
C ALA A 7 5.19 -12.97 -18.12
N LEU A 8 4.40 -11.99 -17.64
CA LEU A 8 4.82 -11.07 -16.58
C LEU A 8 4.94 -11.79 -15.23
N VAL A 9 3.93 -12.57 -14.85
CA VAL A 9 3.95 -13.41 -13.63
C VAL A 9 5.05 -14.46 -13.70
N GLU A 10 5.33 -15.02 -14.87
CA GLU A 10 6.36 -16.03 -15.15
C GLU A 10 7.74 -15.40 -15.23
N THR A 11 7.88 -14.14 -15.68
CA THR A 11 9.13 -13.36 -15.59
C THR A 11 9.45 -13.03 -14.13
N ILE A 12 8.45 -12.63 -13.35
CA ILE A 12 8.59 -12.39 -11.90
C ILE A 12 8.94 -13.71 -11.17
N ARG A 13 8.28 -14.83 -11.52
CA ARG A 13 8.62 -16.17 -11.00
C ARG A 13 10.02 -16.64 -11.40
N THR A 14 10.44 -16.39 -12.64
CA THR A 14 11.74 -16.81 -13.18
C THR A 14 12.89 -15.99 -12.58
N GLN A 15 12.68 -14.70 -12.30
CA GLN A 15 13.66 -13.88 -11.56
C GLN A 15 13.83 -14.37 -10.12
N THR A 16 12.75 -14.84 -9.48
CA THR A 16 12.80 -15.47 -8.14
C THR A 16 13.51 -16.84 -8.19
N ALA A 17 13.25 -17.66 -9.21
CA ALA A 17 13.86 -18.99 -9.36
C ALA A 17 15.37 -18.95 -9.67
N ARG A 18 15.84 -17.93 -10.40
CA ARG A 18 17.29 -17.72 -10.65
C ARG A 18 18.09 -17.40 -9.39
N PHE A 19 17.44 -16.94 -8.32
CA PHE A 19 18.07 -16.75 -7.02
C PHE A 19 18.21 -18.05 -6.21
N VAL A 20 17.50 -19.12 -6.58
CA VAL A 20 17.38 -20.38 -5.83
C VAL A 20 18.00 -21.59 -6.57
N GLY A 21 18.58 -21.40 -7.76
CA GLY A 21 19.44 -22.40 -8.41
C GLY A 21 18.75 -23.69 -8.87
N PHE A 22 17.57 -23.58 -9.51
CA PHE A 22 16.92 -24.69 -10.21
C PHE A 22 16.95 -24.46 -11.73
N ASP A 23 17.74 -25.27 -12.45
CA ASP A 23 17.71 -25.34 -13.91
C ASP A 23 16.63 -26.34 -14.37
N LEU A 24 15.79 -25.93 -15.33
CA LEU A 24 14.90 -26.85 -16.07
C LEU A 24 15.20 -26.75 -17.57
N ASP A 25 15.38 -27.93 -18.15
CA ASP A 25 15.95 -28.29 -19.45
C ASP A 25 15.03 -27.96 -20.65
N GLU A 26 15.61 -27.62 -21.82
CA GLU A 26 14.92 -27.33 -23.08
C GLU A 26 14.61 -28.60 -23.90
N GLY A 27 13.49 -28.63 -24.62
CA GLY A 27 13.18 -29.72 -25.56
C GLY A 27 12.01 -29.49 -26.53
N THR A 28 12.33 -28.97 -27.72
CA THR A 28 11.76 -29.26 -29.08
C THR A 28 10.28 -29.05 -29.45
N SER A 29 10.09 -28.35 -30.58
CA SER A 29 8.85 -28.10 -31.35
C SER A 29 8.57 -29.20 -32.42
N PRO A 30 7.34 -29.33 -32.97
CA PRO A 30 7.14 -28.86 -34.36
C PRO A 30 5.77 -28.21 -34.71
N GLU A 31 5.88 -27.18 -35.56
CA GLU A 31 5.11 -26.67 -36.72
C GLU A 31 3.58 -26.87 -37.01
N MET A 32 3.02 -25.77 -37.54
CA MET A 32 1.94 -25.56 -38.55
C MET A 32 0.45 -25.52 -38.12
N THR A 33 -0.17 -24.34 -38.16
CA THR A 33 -0.96 -23.83 -39.31
C THR A 33 -1.53 -22.43 -39.01
N VAL A 34 -1.55 -21.58 -40.04
CA VAL A 34 -2.02 -20.20 -40.00
C VAL A 34 -3.51 -20.20 -40.33
N ASP A 35 -4.35 -19.68 -39.43
CA ASP A 35 -5.69 -19.23 -39.80
C ASP A 35 -5.90 -17.80 -39.28
N ALA A 36 -6.54 -17.01 -40.12
CA ALA A 36 -6.55 -15.57 -40.05
C ALA A 36 -7.70 -15.04 -39.19
N THR A 37 -7.43 -13.87 -38.60
CA THR A 37 -8.41 -12.92 -38.05
C THR A 37 -9.00 -13.27 -36.70
N ASP A 38 -8.20 -13.06 -35.65
CA ASP A 38 -8.73 -12.45 -34.43
C ASP A 38 -7.77 -11.32 -34.05
N SER A 39 -8.14 -10.09 -34.43
CA SER A 39 -7.45 -8.88 -33.98
C SER A 39 -7.78 -8.69 -32.50
N LYS A 40 -7.13 -9.50 -31.66
CA LYS A 40 -7.07 -9.31 -30.22
C LYS A 40 -6.47 -7.94 -29.98
N THR A 41 -7.31 -6.99 -29.57
CA THR A 41 -6.88 -5.73 -28.97
C THR A 41 -5.76 -6.02 -27.99
N ALA A 42 -4.62 -5.35 -28.14
CA ALA A 42 -3.52 -5.42 -27.20
C ALA A 42 -4.06 -5.12 -25.79
N ASP A 43 -3.90 -6.08 -24.87
CA ASP A 43 -4.30 -5.98 -23.46
C ASP A 43 -3.68 -4.72 -22.85
N GLU A 44 -4.49 -3.70 -22.54
CA GLU A 44 -4.05 -2.51 -21.81
C GLU A 44 -3.70 -2.90 -20.36
N THR A 45 -2.63 -2.32 -19.81
CA THR A 45 -2.28 -2.46 -18.39
C THR A 45 -3.50 -2.10 -17.53
N PRO A 46 -3.95 -2.96 -16.59
CA PRO A 46 -5.11 -2.65 -15.76
C PRO A 46 -4.94 -1.35 -14.97
N LEU A 47 -6.03 -0.61 -14.73
CA LEU A 47 -6.01 0.74 -14.15
C LEU A 47 -5.24 0.82 -12.81
N TRP A 48 -5.40 -0.17 -11.93
CA TRP A 48 -4.68 -0.22 -10.63
C TRP A 48 -3.16 -0.42 -10.75
N LEU A 49 -2.66 -0.81 -11.92
CA LEU A 49 -1.24 -0.93 -12.24
C LEU A 49 -0.71 0.23 -13.09
N GLN A 50 -1.54 1.23 -13.40
CA GLN A 50 -1.13 2.44 -14.12
C GLN A 50 -0.64 3.56 -13.19
N GLY A 51 -0.64 3.32 -11.87
CA GLY A 51 -0.20 4.27 -10.86
C GLY A 51 -1.29 5.23 -10.38
N ARG A 52 -1.00 5.91 -9.27
CA ARG A 52 -1.96 6.73 -8.52
C ARG A 52 -2.59 7.84 -9.35
N ASP A 53 -1.81 8.56 -10.17
CA ASP A 53 -2.31 9.68 -10.95
C ASP A 53 -3.35 9.24 -11.99
N ALA A 54 -3.18 8.06 -12.59
CA ALA A 54 -4.15 7.49 -13.52
C ALA A 54 -5.46 7.13 -12.81
N VAL A 55 -5.39 6.56 -11.61
CA VAL A 55 -6.57 6.25 -10.79
C VAL A 55 -7.28 7.52 -10.37
N VAL A 56 -6.55 8.57 -9.95
CA VAL A 56 -7.14 9.88 -9.62
C VAL A 56 -7.89 10.46 -10.80
N ALA A 57 -7.26 10.46 -11.99
CA ALA A 57 -7.87 11.01 -13.20
C ALA A 57 -9.11 10.23 -13.68
N ALA A 58 -9.16 8.92 -13.42
CA ALA A 58 -10.27 8.05 -13.80
C ALA A 58 -11.43 8.04 -12.78
N THR A 59 -11.23 8.56 -11.57
CA THR A 59 -12.23 8.49 -10.49
C THR A 59 -13.24 9.64 -10.57
N PRO A 60 -14.56 9.34 -10.61
CA PRO A 60 -15.62 10.35 -10.55
C PRO A 60 -15.53 11.27 -9.33
N ALA A 61 -16.01 12.51 -9.46
CA ALA A 61 -15.88 13.52 -8.41
C ALA A 61 -16.66 13.14 -7.14
N GLU A 62 -17.79 12.44 -7.32
CA GLU A 62 -18.70 11.95 -6.28
C GLU A 62 -18.12 10.82 -5.42
N ASP A 63 -17.12 10.09 -5.91
CA ASP A 63 -16.51 8.97 -5.18
C ASP A 63 -15.58 9.47 -4.06
N TRP A 64 -15.09 10.70 -4.17
CA TRP A 64 -14.17 11.30 -3.20
C TRP A 64 -14.89 11.84 -1.97
N ARG A 65 -14.37 11.52 -0.78
CA ARG A 65 -14.83 12.06 0.52
C ARG A 65 -14.72 13.59 0.60
N ASN A 66 -13.59 14.12 0.14
CA ASN A 66 -13.22 15.55 0.27
C ASN A 66 -12.63 16.12 -1.04
N GLY A 67 -13.14 15.64 -2.18
CA GLY A 67 -12.55 15.94 -3.49
C GLY A 67 -11.25 15.16 -3.78
N ALA A 68 -10.76 15.28 -5.01
CA ALA A 68 -9.55 14.59 -5.45
C ALA A 68 -8.33 15.03 -4.61
N PRO A 69 -7.52 14.07 -4.11
CA PRO A 69 -6.34 14.40 -3.30
C PRO A 69 -5.21 15.01 -4.13
N ASP A 70 -4.40 15.84 -3.49
CA ASP A 70 -3.14 16.37 -4.04
C ASP A 70 -1.94 15.67 -3.39
N TYR A 71 -0.99 15.24 -4.22
CA TYR A 71 0.24 14.58 -3.81
C TYR A 71 1.50 15.32 -4.23
N HIS A 72 1.43 16.63 -4.48
CA HIS A 72 2.59 17.46 -4.79
C HIS A 72 3.77 17.24 -3.84
N LEU A 73 3.53 17.21 -2.52
CA LEU A 73 4.58 16.95 -1.53
C LEU A 73 5.26 15.58 -1.71
N THR A 74 4.51 14.54 -2.12
CA THR A 74 5.11 13.24 -2.44
C THR A 74 6.09 13.37 -3.60
N ASN A 75 5.70 14.11 -4.65
CA ASN A 75 6.50 14.28 -5.85
C ASN A 75 7.77 15.11 -5.60
N GLU A 76 7.76 15.99 -4.61
CA GLU A 76 8.92 16.80 -4.23
C GLU A 76 9.85 16.09 -3.24
N VAL A 77 9.30 15.47 -2.21
CA VAL A 77 10.06 14.98 -1.05
C VAL A 77 10.59 13.57 -1.29
N VAL A 78 9.77 12.66 -1.82
CA VAL A 78 10.16 11.25 -1.96
C VAL A 78 11.41 11.07 -2.83
N PRO A 79 11.56 11.71 -4.01
CA PRO A 79 12.77 11.57 -4.81
C PRO A 79 14.06 12.05 -4.11
N ARG A 80 13.95 12.92 -3.10
CA ARG A 80 15.08 13.50 -2.36
C ARG A 80 15.46 12.69 -1.12
N GLU A 81 14.48 12.10 -0.43
CA GLU A 81 14.66 11.50 0.90
C GLU A 81 14.55 9.98 0.93
N ARG A 82 14.03 9.37 -0.14
CA ARG A 82 13.98 7.91 -0.26
C ARG A 82 15.39 7.31 -0.25
N THR A 83 15.49 6.08 0.24
CA THR A 83 16.77 5.35 0.33
C THR A 83 16.95 4.33 -0.79
N THR A 84 15.88 4.03 -1.52
CA THR A 84 15.85 3.03 -2.58
C THR A 84 15.68 3.64 -3.97
N SER A 85 15.98 2.86 -5.01
CA SER A 85 15.62 3.17 -6.40
C SER A 85 15.27 1.87 -7.11
N HIS A 86 14.06 1.78 -7.64
CA HIS A 86 13.51 0.56 -8.23
C HIS A 86 13.52 0.67 -9.75
N ALA A 87 13.94 -0.40 -10.43
CA ALA A 87 13.89 -0.43 -11.89
C ALA A 87 12.45 -0.38 -12.39
N ALA A 88 12.18 0.35 -13.47
CA ALA A 88 10.85 0.39 -14.07
C ALA A 88 10.39 -1.03 -14.44
N GLY A 89 9.18 -1.40 -14.01
CA GLY A 89 8.61 -2.73 -14.22
C GLY A 89 9.16 -3.83 -13.28
N SER A 90 10.05 -3.50 -12.35
CA SER A 90 10.42 -4.41 -11.25
C SER A 90 9.21 -4.68 -10.34
N LEU A 91 9.27 -5.78 -9.60
CA LEU A 91 8.22 -6.11 -8.64
C LEU A 91 8.16 -5.06 -7.52
N GLU A 92 9.29 -4.51 -7.09
CA GLU A 92 9.39 -3.43 -6.12
C GLU A 92 8.65 -2.17 -6.60
N ALA A 93 8.83 -1.77 -7.86
CA ALA A 93 8.13 -0.63 -8.45
C ALA A 93 6.61 -0.88 -8.52
N ILE A 94 6.21 -2.09 -8.93
CA ILE A 94 4.79 -2.49 -9.01
C ILE A 94 4.14 -2.48 -7.62
N VAL A 95 4.81 -3.05 -6.61
CA VAL A 95 4.33 -3.05 -5.22
C VAL A 95 4.23 -1.62 -4.70
N GLU A 96 5.24 -0.78 -4.96
CA GLU A 96 5.24 0.60 -4.49
C GLU A 96 4.08 1.41 -5.07
N ASP A 97 3.83 1.28 -6.37
CA ASP A 97 2.72 1.98 -7.02
C ASP A 97 1.36 1.44 -6.59
N LEU A 98 1.20 0.12 -6.44
CA LEU A 98 -0.06 -0.48 -6.00
C LEU A 98 -0.41 -0.07 -4.56
N VAL A 99 0.57 -0.03 -3.65
CA VAL A 99 0.36 0.45 -2.28
C VAL A 99 -0.03 1.93 -2.27
N ARG A 100 0.57 2.77 -3.13
CA ARG A 100 0.16 4.17 -3.25
C ARG A 100 -1.27 4.34 -3.74
N VAL A 101 -1.73 3.48 -4.66
CA VAL A 101 -3.13 3.47 -5.07
C VAL A 101 -4.01 3.06 -3.90
N PHE A 102 -3.73 1.92 -3.25
CA PHE A 102 -4.50 1.42 -2.12
C PHE A 102 -4.65 2.45 -0.98
N GLU A 103 -3.55 3.03 -0.52
CA GLU A 103 -3.56 4.04 0.56
C GLU A 103 -4.38 5.28 0.18
N MET A 104 -4.29 5.72 -1.08
CA MET A 104 -5.12 6.81 -1.59
C MET A 104 -6.60 6.44 -1.57
N GLU A 105 -6.97 5.25 -2.04
CA GLU A 105 -8.38 4.82 -2.08
C GLU A 105 -8.97 4.73 -0.67
N VAL A 106 -8.25 4.09 0.27
CA VAL A 106 -8.69 3.94 1.66
C VAL A 106 -8.85 5.29 2.37
N SER A 107 -7.95 6.24 2.10
CA SER A 107 -7.95 7.56 2.76
C SER A 107 -8.95 8.55 2.16
N HIS A 108 -9.30 8.40 0.86
CA HIS A 108 -10.03 9.44 0.14
C HIS A 108 -11.34 8.97 -0.50
N LYS A 109 -11.57 7.68 -0.70
CA LYS A 109 -12.83 7.15 -1.27
C LYS A 109 -13.68 6.54 -0.17
N HIS A 110 -15.00 6.69 -0.28
CA HIS A 110 -15.94 6.27 0.77
C HIS A 110 -16.50 4.87 0.56
N ASP A 111 -16.62 4.41 -0.68
CA ASP A 111 -17.20 3.12 -1.04
C ASP A 111 -16.11 2.14 -1.48
N PRO A 112 -15.84 1.07 -0.70
CA PRO A 112 -14.89 0.02 -1.07
C PRO A 112 -15.18 -0.69 -2.38
N ALA A 113 -16.44 -0.72 -2.84
CA ALA A 113 -16.79 -1.34 -4.12
C ALA A 113 -16.17 -0.61 -5.31
N THR A 114 -15.80 0.67 -5.13
CA THR A 114 -15.11 1.47 -6.13
C THR A 114 -13.59 1.30 -6.10
N TRP A 115 -13.03 0.59 -5.11
CA TRP A 115 -11.58 0.46 -4.94
C TRP A 115 -10.99 -0.52 -5.95
N VAL A 116 -10.12 -0.03 -6.84
CA VAL A 116 -9.57 -0.83 -7.94
C VAL A 116 -8.33 -1.63 -7.55
N SER A 117 -7.64 -1.22 -6.48
CA SER A 117 -6.42 -1.87 -5.98
C SER A 117 -6.64 -3.23 -5.34
N LEU A 118 -7.89 -3.57 -4.98
CA LEU A 118 -8.23 -4.77 -4.22
C LEU A 118 -9.47 -5.49 -4.76
N VAL A 119 -9.72 -6.69 -4.24
CA VAL A 119 -10.99 -7.41 -4.45
C VAL A 119 -11.84 -7.23 -3.19
N ALA A 120 -12.76 -6.27 -3.17
CA ALA A 120 -13.47 -5.84 -1.96
C ALA A 120 -14.15 -7.00 -1.21
N GLU A 121 -14.77 -7.92 -1.94
CA GLU A 121 -15.46 -9.11 -1.40
C GLU A 121 -14.53 -10.12 -0.72
N HIS A 122 -13.23 -10.05 -0.99
CA HIS A 122 -12.22 -10.96 -0.45
C HIS A 122 -11.19 -10.26 0.43
N TYR A 123 -11.17 -8.93 0.41
CA TYR A 123 -10.17 -8.15 1.11
C TYR A 123 -10.28 -8.32 2.61
N ARG A 124 -9.13 -8.58 3.24
CA ARG A 124 -8.96 -8.45 4.69
C ARG A 124 -7.57 -7.94 5.05
N GLY A 125 -7.50 -7.02 6.00
CA GLY A 125 -6.24 -6.47 6.54
C GLY A 125 -6.09 -6.76 8.03
N ARG A 126 -4.85 -6.95 8.50
CA ARG A 126 -4.53 -7.00 9.94
C ARG A 126 -3.11 -6.54 10.24
N VAL A 127 -2.86 -6.24 11.53
CA VAL A 127 -1.54 -5.90 12.05
C VAL A 127 -1.15 -6.81 13.21
N ASN A 128 0.12 -7.24 13.27
CA ASN A 128 0.75 -7.93 14.39
C ASN A 128 -0.04 -9.16 14.94
N GLY A 129 -0.70 -9.91 14.05
CA GLY A 129 -1.50 -11.08 14.43
C GLY A 129 -2.86 -10.77 15.06
N GLY A 130 -3.29 -9.50 15.05
CA GLY A 130 -4.60 -9.04 15.52
C GLY A 130 -5.78 -9.56 14.69
N PRO A 131 -7.00 -9.05 14.95
CA PRO A 131 -8.17 -9.44 14.19
C PRO A 131 -8.07 -9.00 12.73
N TRP A 132 -8.66 -9.80 11.84
CA TRP A 132 -8.86 -9.41 10.45
C TRP A 132 -10.00 -8.41 10.34
N GLN A 133 -9.81 -7.36 9.54
CA GLN A 133 -10.83 -6.37 9.18
C GLN A 133 -11.06 -6.38 7.68
N ASP A 134 -12.32 -6.27 7.25
CA ASP A 134 -12.69 -6.23 5.84
C ASP A 134 -12.65 -4.81 5.25
N ALA A 135 -12.96 -4.67 3.96
CA ALA A 135 -12.85 -3.39 3.26
C ALA A 135 -13.87 -2.35 3.78
N GLU A 136 -15.06 -2.82 4.17
CA GLU A 136 -16.12 -1.98 4.75
C GLU A 136 -15.68 -1.39 6.08
N GLU A 137 -15.03 -2.17 6.94
CA GLU A 137 -14.50 -1.68 8.19
C GLU A 137 -13.36 -0.67 7.98
N PHE A 138 -12.48 -0.91 7.00
CA PHE A 138 -11.46 0.08 6.61
C PHE A 138 -12.09 1.41 6.16
N ALA A 139 -13.15 1.37 5.36
CA ALA A 139 -13.87 2.58 4.97
C ALA A 139 -14.62 3.24 6.14
N ARG A 140 -15.08 2.48 7.12
CA ARG A 140 -15.87 2.97 8.25
C ARG A 140 -15.03 3.63 9.33
N ILE A 141 -13.95 2.99 9.78
CA ILE A 141 -13.11 3.48 10.89
C ILE A 141 -11.75 4.01 10.46
N GLY A 142 -11.31 3.73 9.24
CA GLY A 142 -10.06 4.25 8.69
C GLY A 142 -8.83 3.41 9.01
N SER A 143 -7.83 3.52 8.14
CA SER A 143 -6.57 2.77 8.23
C SER A 143 -5.82 3.06 9.52
N TYR A 144 -5.73 4.32 9.98
CA TYR A 144 -5.06 4.65 11.25
C TYR A 144 -5.57 3.84 12.44
N ASN A 145 -6.89 3.80 12.63
CA ASN A 145 -7.52 3.09 13.74
C ASN A 145 -7.25 1.57 13.69
N ILE A 146 -7.28 0.98 12.49
CA ILE A 146 -7.06 -0.46 12.29
C ILE A 146 -5.57 -0.82 12.44
N LEU A 147 -4.70 -0.04 11.82
CA LEU A 147 -3.27 -0.32 11.71
C LEU A 147 -2.51 0.04 13.00
N ILE A 148 -3.04 0.97 13.81
CA ILE A 148 -2.47 1.25 15.14
C ILE A 148 -2.98 0.26 16.19
N GLY A 149 -4.30 0.04 16.26
CA GLY A 149 -4.92 -0.79 17.29
C GLY A 149 -4.76 -0.22 18.70
N ASP A 150 -5.01 -1.04 19.73
CA ASP A 150 -4.87 -0.61 21.13
C ASP A 150 -3.41 -0.23 21.43
N ASN A 151 -3.20 1.02 21.85
CA ASN A 151 -1.87 1.56 22.12
C ASN A 151 -1.91 2.55 23.31
N PRO A 152 -0.91 2.56 24.21
CA PRO A 152 -0.87 3.52 25.32
C PRO A 152 -0.80 4.99 24.89
N PHE A 153 -0.38 5.26 23.66
CA PHE A 153 -0.22 6.60 23.10
C PHE A 153 -1.38 6.98 22.16
N TYR A 154 -2.32 6.08 21.89
CA TYR A 154 -3.43 6.31 20.97
C TYR A 154 -4.64 5.46 21.35
N ASP A 155 -5.77 6.11 21.66
CA ASP A 155 -7.01 5.42 22.00
C ASP A 155 -7.94 5.33 20.79
N VAL A 156 -7.98 4.16 20.17
CA VAL A 156 -8.84 3.88 19.00
C VAL A 156 -10.33 3.99 19.34
N ALA A 157 -10.73 3.76 20.59
CA ALA A 157 -12.14 3.79 20.98
C ALA A 157 -12.73 5.21 20.92
N GLU A 158 -11.88 6.22 21.05
CA GLU A 158 -12.25 7.64 21.07
C GLU A 158 -12.08 8.32 19.70
N GLU A 159 -11.75 7.55 18.65
CA GLU A 159 -11.35 8.09 17.35
C GLU A 159 -12.30 7.64 16.24
N THR A 160 -12.75 8.60 15.43
CA THR A 160 -13.43 8.34 14.17
C THR A 160 -12.43 8.29 13.02
N PHE A 161 -12.91 7.96 11.82
CA PHE A 161 -12.13 8.12 10.60
C PHE A 161 -11.58 9.56 10.49
N GLU A 162 -12.44 10.55 10.69
CA GLU A 162 -12.12 11.96 10.51
C GLU A 162 -11.17 12.48 11.60
N SER A 163 -11.40 12.13 12.87
CA SER A 163 -10.53 12.59 13.96
C SER A 163 -9.14 11.96 13.90
N SER A 164 -9.04 10.69 13.50
CA SER A 164 -7.76 10.01 13.31
C SER A 164 -6.96 10.66 12.18
N HIS A 165 -7.59 10.88 11.01
CA HIS A 165 -6.96 11.58 9.89
C HIS A 165 -6.53 13.00 10.29
N HIS A 166 -7.41 13.75 10.96
CA HIS A 166 -7.08 15.08 11.43
C HIS A 166 -5.87 15.08 12.38
N THR A 167 -5.83 14.14 13.32
CA THR A 167 -4.71 14.00 14.28
C THR A 167 -3.37 13.79 13.57
N PHE A 168 -3.30 12.82 12.65
CA PHE A 168 -2.03 12.51 11.99
C PHE A 168 -1.61 13.53 10.93
N HIS A 169 -2.56 14.12 10.19
CA HIS A 169 -2.26 15.23 9.28
C HIS A 169 -1.85 16.50 10.02
N THR A 170 -2.36 16.72 11.23
CA THR A 170 -1.91 17.83 12.08
C THR A 170 -0.49 17.58 12.60
N ALA A 171 -0.17 16.36 13.02
CA ALA A 171 1.18 16.02 13.50
C ALA A 171 2.26 16.08 12.39
N PHE A 172 1.89 15.67 11.17
CA PHE A 172 2.77 15.64 9.99
C PHE A 172 2.26 16.54 8.86
N PRO A 173 2.27 17.87 9.01
CA PRO A 173 1.76 18.79 7.99
C PRO A 173 2.61 18.74 6.70
N GLY A 174 3.88 18.33 6.80
CA GLY A 174 4.77 18.09 5.66
C GLY A 174 4.59 16.73 4.99
N GLY A 175 3.70 15.88 5.49
CA GLY A 175 3.44 14.53 4.99
C GLY A 175 4.14 13.42 5.79
N PHE A 176 3.61 12.21 5.65
CA PHE A 176 4.16 10.96 6.20
C PHE A 176 4.32 9.97 5.04
N PHE A 177 5.52 9.94 4.48
CA PHE A 177 5.83 9.26 3.23
C PHE A 177 6.09 7.77 3.45
N TRP A 178 6.11 7.01 2.36
CA TRP A 178 6.31 5.57 2.37
C TRP A 178 7.13 5.11 1.17
N GLU A 179 8.03 4.14 1.38
CA GLU A 179 8.82 3.49 0.33
C GLU A 179 8.92 1.98 0.55
N VAL A 180 8.98 1.24 -0.57
CA VAL A 180 9.41 -0.17 -0.54
C VAL A 180 10.91 -0.21 -0.38
N LEU A 181 11.40 -0.99 0.59
CA LEU A 181 12.83 -1.22 0.78
C LEU A 181 13.34 -2.39 -0.06
N GLU A 182 12.60 -3.49 -0.06
CA GLU A 182 12.98 -4.75 -0.72
C GLU A 182 11.75 -5.65 -0.83
N VAL A 183 11.61 -6.37 -1.95
CA VAL A 183 10.64 -7.47 -2.07
C VAL A 183 11.35 -8.81 -1.83
N LEU A 184 10.88 -9.56 -0.84
CA LEU A 184 11.44 -10.82 -0.37
C LEU A 184 10.81 -12.05 -1.06
N SER A 185 9.59 -11.91 -1.56
CA SER A 185 8.85 -12.99 -2.24
C SER A 185 7.85 -12.39 -3.23
N GLY A 186 7.66 -13.08 -4.36
CA GLY A 186 6.70 -12.70 -5.40
C GLY A 186 5.31 -13.35 -5.27
N PRO A 187 4.38 -13.06 -6.21
CA PRO A 187 3.01 -13.57 -6.18
C PRO A 187 2.94 -15.12 -6.19
N PRO A 188 1.92 -15.72 -5.55
CA PRO A 188 0.70 -15.07 -5.04
C PRO A 188 0.82 -14.53 -3.60
N ALA A 189 1.94 -14.76 -2.92
CA ALA A 189 2.20 -14.28 -1.56
C ALA A 189 3.43 -13.35 -1.58
N VAL A 190 3.16 -12.08 -1.86
CA VAL A 190 4.20 -11.06 -1.98
C VAL A 190 4.62 -10.63 -0.57
N THR A 191 5.91 -10.74 -0.25
CA THR A 191 6.42 -10.26 1.05
C THR A 191 7.40 -9.14 0.79
N PHE A 192 7.27 -8.01 1.47
CA PHE A 192 8.14 -6.85 1.26
C PHE A 192 8.40 -6.08 2.55
N ARG A 193 9.60 -5.50 2.62
CA ARG A 193 10.02 -4.58 3.66
C ARG A 193 9.71 -3.15 3.22
N TRP A 194 9.40 -2.30 4.18
CA TRP A 194 9.06 -0.91 3.90
C TRP A 194 9.50 0.04 5.02
N ARG A 195 9.50 1.34 4.69
CA ARG A 195 9.78 2.45 5.61
C ARG A 195 8.70 3.51 5.47
N HIS A 196 8.18 4.00 6.58
CA HIS A 196 7.49 5.28 6.67
C HIS A 196 8.40 6.33 7.30
N TRP A 197 8.28 7.58 6.86
CA TRP A 197 8.97 8.71 7.50
C TRP A 197 8.22 10.03 7.33
N GLY A 198 8.38 10.94 8.28
CA GLY A 198 7.87 12.31 8.20
C GLY A 198 8.44 13.18 9.30
N ARG A 199 8.36 14.51 9.14
CA ARG A 199 8.86 15.46 10.14
C ARG A 199 7.74 15.84 11.10
N TYR A 200 7.99 15.70 12.40
CA TYR A 200 7.03 16.03 13.45
C TYR A 200 6.98 17.54 13.67
N GLU A 201 6.15 18.22 12.88
CA GLU A 201 6.14 19.69 12.76
C GLU A 201 4.81 20.32 13.21
N GLY A 202 3.79 19.52 13.51
CA GLY A 202 2.57 20.01 14.16
C GLY A 202 2.22 19.26 15.44
N GLU A 203 1.17 19.71 16.12
CA GLU A 203 0.78 19.21 17.45
C GLU A 203 0.17 17.80 17.37
N TYR A 204 0.41 16.99 18.41
CA TYR A 204 -0.18 15.65 18.55
C TYR A 204 -0.78 15.48 19.95
N LYS A 205 -2.11 15.48 20.07
CA LYS A 205 -2.85 15.22 21.33
C LYS A 205 -2.32 16.01 22.56
N GLY A 206 -1.99 17.28 22.36
CA GLY A 206 -1.44 18.21 23.35
C GLY A 206 0.09 18.27 23.40
N HIS A 207 0.78 17.37 22.69
CA HIS A 207 2.24 17.34 22.59
C HIS A 207 2.73 18.26 21.47
N GLN A 208 3.68 19.13 21.80
CA GLN A 208 4.25 20.11 20.86
C GLN A 208 5.30 19.45 19.96
N PRO A 209 5.35 19.83 18.66
CA PRO A 209 6.29 19.24 17.70
C PRO A 209 7.75 19.47 18.07
N THR A 210 8.59 18.47 17.81
CA THR A 210 10.05 18.55 18.02
C THR A 210 10.81 19.01 16.78
N GLY A 211 10.19 18.93 15.59
CA GLY A 211 10.83 19.17 14.29
C GLY A 211 11.72 18.02 13.81
N GLU A 212 11.84 16.94 14.59
CA GLU A 212 12.63 15.76 14.25
C GLU A 212 11.90 14.88 13.22
N GLN A 213 12.67 14.12 12.46
CA GLN A 213 12.13 13.09 11.59
C GLN A 213 11.78 11.85 12.42
N ILE A 214 10.52 11.42 12.31
CA ILE A 214 10.04 10.15 12.87
C ILE A 214 10.02 9.13 11.76
N GLU A 215 10.51 7.93 12.06
CA GLU A 215 10.60 6.83 11.10
C GLU A 215 10.17 5.52 11.72
N MET A 216 9.55 4.69 10.89
CA MET A 216 9.18 3.33 11.27
C MET A 216 9.36 2.37 10.10
N PHE A 217 9.63 1.13 10.44
CA PHE A 217 9.93 0.07 9.50
C PHE A 217 9.00 -1.11 9.77
N GLY A 218 8.68 -1.83 8.71
CA GLY A 218 7.87 -3.02 8.82
C GLY A 218 8.06 -4.00 7.67
N VAL A 219 7.31 -5.09 7.78
CA VAL A 219 7.14 -6.10 6.76
C VAL A 219 5.66 -6.27 6.50
N THR A 220 5.30 -6.41 5.23
CA THR A 220 3.93 -6.79 4.83
C THR A 220 3.99 -8.11 4.08
N ILE A 221 3.07 -9.01 4.41
CA ILE A 221 2.75 -10.19 3.61
C ILE A 221 1.40 -9.90 2.94
N ALA A 222 1.42 -9.78 1.61
CA ALA A 222 0.27 -9.51 0.78
C ALA A 222 -0.12 -10.76 -0.03
N ARG A 223 -1.37 -11.21 0.10
CA ARG A 223 -1.94 -12.16 -0.85
C ARG A 223 -2.62 -11.40 -1.97
N VAL A 224 -2.33 -11.77 -3.20
CA VAL A 224 -2.86 -11.10 -4.40
C VAL A 224 -3.52 -12.09 -5.35
N SER A 225 -4.48 -11.62 -6.14
CA SER A 225 -5.09 -12.36 -7.23
C SER A 225 -4.15 -12.49 -8.44
N ASP A 226 -4.57 -13.24 -9.45
CA ASP A 226 -3.81 -13.44 -10.69
C ASP A 226 -3.53 -12.14 -11.46
N ASP A 227 -4.36 -11.11 -11.25
CA ASP A 227 -4.24 -9.76 -11.82
C ASP A 227 -3.63 -8.75 -10.84
N LEU A 228 -3.00 -9.24 -9.77
CA LEU A 228 -2.27 -8.49 -8.73
C LEU A 228 -3.12 -7.61 -7.80
N ARG A 229 -4.45 -7.68 -7.86
CA ARG A 229 -5.30 -7.00 -6.86
C ARG A 229 -5.12 -7.64 -5.48
N ILE A 230 -5.20 -6.80 -4.46
CA ILE A 230 -5.00 -7.21 -3.07
C ILE A 230 -6.19 -8.04 -2.58
N LEU A 231 -5.89 -9.19 -1.97
CA LEU A 231 -6.84 -10.07 -1.30
C LEU A 231 -6.63 -10.03 0.21
N GLU A 232 -5.38 -10.05 0.68
CA GLU A 232 -5.10 -10.02 2.11
C GLU A 232 -3.85 -9.18 2.38
N LEU A 233 -3.86 -8.39 3.44
CA LEU A 233 -2.69 -7.68 3.95
C LEU A 233 -2.44 -8.04 5.40
N GLU A 234 -1.26 -8.57 5.69
CA GLU A 234 -0.79 -8.76 7.05
C GLU A 234 0.47 -7.96 7.29
N HIS A 235 0.39 -6.99 8.22
CA HIS A 235 1.49 -6.09 8.53
C HIS A 235 2.17 -6.44 9.86
N PHE A 236 3.49 -6.30 9.90
CA PHE A 236 4.32 -6.51 11.09
C PHE A 236 5.25 -5.32 11.31
N TYR A 237 5.05 -4.60 12.41
CA TYR A 237 5.86 -3.45 12.79
C TYR A 237 5.58 -2.98 14.22
N ASP A 238 6.47 -2.16 14.75
CA ASP A 238 6.35 -1.57 16.09
C ASP A 238 5.70 -0.17 16.01
N ASN A 239 4.41 -0.10 16.34
CA ASN A 239 3.65 1.16 16.41
C ASN A 239 4.27 2.19 17.38
N ASN A 240 5.02 1.75 18.38
CA ASN A 240 5.64 2.67 19.34
C ASN A 240 6.80 3.47 18.73
N LYS A 241 7.33 3.06 17.56
CA LYS A 241 8.31 3.85 16.80
C LYS A 241 7.69 5.12 16.20
N LEU A 242 6.38 5.11 15.95
CA LEU A 242 5.63 6.30 15.56
C LEU A 242 5.11 7.05 16.78
N LEU A 243 4.34 6.36 17.62
CA LEU A 243 3.53 7.02 18.64
C LEU A 243 4.32 7.44 19.88
N GLY A 244 5.37 6.68 20.24
CA GLY A 244 6.23 7.03 21.36
C GLY A 244 6.89 8.40 21.18
N PRO A 245 7.56 8.66 20.03
CA PRO A 245 8.10 9.97 19.72
C PRO A 245 7.04 11.07 19.68
N LEU A 246 5.86 10.84 19.06
CA LEU A 246 4.78 11.82 19.00
C LEU A 246 4.25 12.21 20.39
N ALA A 247 4.12 11.23 21.30
CA ALA A 247 3.62 11.45 22.65
C ALA A 247 4.73 11.76 23.68
N HIS A 248 5.97 11.97 23.23
CA HIS A 248 7.15 12.17 24.09
C HIS A 248 7.34 11.04 25.13
N GLY A 249 6.92 9.83 24.80
CA GLY A 249 6.92 8.67 25.70
C GLY A 249 5.88 8.70 26.82
N CYS A 250 4.99 9.70 26.85
CA CYS A 250 3.93 9.82 27.84
C CYS A 250 2.64 9.16 27.31
N PRO A 251 2.02 8.21 28.03
CA PRO A 251 0.72 7.67 27.65
C PRO A 251 -0.31 8.78 27.52
N VAL A 252 -1.16 8.70 26.49
CA VAL A 252 -2.27 9.64 26.33
C VAL A 252 -3.32 9.31 27.39
N THR A 253 -3.84 10.35 28.06
CA THR A 253 -4.86 10.18 29.09
C THR A 253 -6.13 9.64 28.44
N LYS A 254 -6.56 8.42 28.80
CA LYS A 254 -7.86 7.89 28.35
C LYS A 254 -8.97 8.67 29.06
N ALA A 255 -9.95 9.17 28.30
CA ALA A 255 -11.15 9.74 28.90
C ALA A 255 -11.88 8.63 29.68
N GLN A 256 -12.28 8.92 30.91
CA GLN A 256 -13.02 7.99 31.79
C GLN A 256 -14.51 8.03 31.52
#